data_AF-A0A5C6MJD8-F1
#
_entry.id   AF-A0A5C6MJD8-F1
#
_cell.length_a   1.000
_cell.length_b   1.000
_cell.length_c   1.000
_cell.angle_alpha   90.00
_cell.angle_beta   90.00
_cell.angle_gamma   90.00
#
_symmetry.space_group_name_H-M   'P 1'
#
loop_
_entity.id
_entity.type
_entity.pdbx_description
1 polymer ?
#
loop_
_entity_poly.entity_id
_entity_poly.type
_entity_poly.pdbx_seq_one_letter_code
_entity_poly.pdbx_strand_id
1 'polypeptide(L)'
;MGIYSGTFALIGAASFLGGVVRMTISLTVILIESTNEITYGLPIMITLMVAKWTGDFFNKGIYDAHIQLRGVPLLEWETDSQMDKLTASDIMEPNLTYVYPHTRVQSLVSILRTTVYHAFPV
;
A
#
# COMPACT_ATOMS: atom_id res chain seq x y z
N MET A 1 -33.31 -9.60 27.00
CA MET A 1 -32.05 -9.12 26.42
C MET A 1 -32.06 -9.52 24.96
N GLY A 2 -32.54 -8.64 24.08
CA GLY A 2 -32.88 -8.99 22.70
C GLY A 2 -31.65 -9.08 21.80
N ILE A 3 -31.52 -10.18 21.07
CA ILE A 3 -30.51 -10.36 20.03
C ILE A 3 -31.00 -9.58 18.80
N TYR A 4 -30.33 -8.49 18.45
CA TYR A 4 -30.65 -7.70 17.26
C TYR A 4 -29.97 -8.29 16.03
N SER A 5 -30.72 -9.04 15.22
CA SER A 5 -30.19 -9.71 14.01
C SER A 5 -29.49 -8.74 13.04
N GLY A 6 -29.95 -7.50 12.94
CA GLY A 6 -29.34 -6.47 12.07
C GLY A 6 -27.91 -6.11 12.47
N THR A 7 -27.61 -6.05 13.77
CA THR A 7 -26.26 -5.74 14.26
C THR A 7 -25.27 -6.86 13.90
N PHE A 8 -25.70 -8.12 14.00
CA PHE A 8 -24.86 -9.26 13.59
C PHE A 8 -24.67 -9.32 12.07
N ALA A 9 -25.70 -8.97 11.29
CA ALA A 9 -25.57 -8.85 9.84
C ALA A 9 -24.56 -7.76 9.44
N LEU A 10 -24.61 -6.59 10.10
CA LEU A 10 -23.65 -5.51 9.90
C LEU A 10 -22.22 -5.94 10.23
N ILE A 11 -22.01 -6.59 11.38
CA ILE A 11 -20.69 -7.09 11.80
C ILE A 11 -20.16 -8.15 10.81
N GLY A 12 -21.02 -9.07 10.34
CA GLY A 12 -20.63 -10.06 9.35
C GLY A 12 -20.21 -9.44 8.01
N ALA A 13 -20.99 -8.46 7.52
CA ALA A 13 -20.66 -7.72 6.31
C ALA A 13 -19.35 -6.93 6.47
N ALA A 14 -19.16 -6.24 7.60
CA ALA A 14 -17.94 -5.53 7.92
C ALA A 14 -16.73 -6.48 7.96
N SER A 15 -16.84 -7.61 8.65
CA SER A 15 -15.78 -8.63 8.71
C SER A 15 -15.38 -9.14 7.33
N PHE A 16 -16.35 -9.38 6.44
CA PHE A 16 -16.06 -9.80 5.08
C PHE A 16 -15.30 -8.72 4.29
N LEU A 17 -15.78 -7.47 4.33
CA LEU A 17 -15.12 -6.35 3.67
C LEU A 17 -13.71 -6.11 4.21
N GLY A 18 -13.53 -6.14 5.52
CA GLY A 18 -12.21 -6.05 6.17
C GLY A 18 -11.25 -7.16 5.76
N GLY A 19 -11.76 -8.40 5.65
CA GLY A 19 -10.98 -9.55 5.22
C GLY A 19 -10.57 -9.52 3.75
N VAL A 20 -11.38 -8.95 2.86
CA VAL A 20 -11.07 -8.84 1.41
C VAL A 20 -10.15 -7.65 1.11
N VAL A 21 -10.46 -6.49 1.70
CA VAL A 21 -9.83 -5.21 1.36
C VAL A 21 -8.63 -4.86 2.27
N ARG A 22 -8.58 -5.39 3.50
CA ARG A 22 -7.52 -5.11 4.50
C ARG A 22 -7.43 -3.65 4.97
N MET A 23 -8.47 -2.86 4.75
CA MET A 23 -8.61 -1.52 5.35
C MET A 23 -9.33 -1.61 6.70
N THR A 24 -8.72 -1.06 7.75
CA THR A 24 -9.27 -1.09 9.12
C THR A 24 -9.85 0.26 9.53
N ILE A 25 -9.00 1.28 9.66
CA ILE A 25 -9.41 2.59 10.22
C ILE A 25 -10.43 3.28 9.31
N SER A 26 -10.10 3.47 8.03
CA SER A 26 -10.98 4.15 7.08
C SER A 26 -12.33 3.44 6.91
N LEU A 27 -12.31 2.10 6.83
CA LEU A 27 -13.53 1.31 6.68
C LEU A 27 -14.41 1.39 7.94
N THR A 28 -13.81 1.38 9.13
CA THR A 28 -14.54 1.57 10.40
C THR A 28 -15.26 2.91 10.40
N VAL A 29 -14.57 4.00 10.02
CA VAL A 29 -15.17 5.35 9.98
C VAL A 29 -16.32 5.42 8.98
N ILE A 30 -16.16 4.86 7.77
CA ILE A 30 -17.22 4.82 6.75
C ILE A 30 -18.47 4.10 7.28
N LEU A 31 -18.30 2.96 7.97
CA LEU A 31 -19.42 2.18 8.50
C LEU A 31 -20.13 2.89 9.66
N ILE A 32 -19.38 3.55 10.54
CA ILE A 32 -19.95 4.36 11.63
C ILE A 32 -20.76 5.52 11.06
N GLU A 33 -20.19 6.25 10.11
CA GLU A 33 -20.85 7.40 9.47
C GLU A 33 -22.12 6.97 8.72
N SER A 34 -22.05 5.85 7.98
CA SER A 34 -23.20 5.30 7.24
C SER A 34 -24.31 4.81 8.15
N THR A 35 -23.97 4.32 9.35
CA THR A 35 -24.95 3.84 10.34
C THR A 35 -25.47 4.99 11.23
N ASN A 36 -24.78 6.15 11.22
CA ASN A 36 -25.03 7.30 12.08
C ASN A 36 -25.05 6.93 13.59
N GLU A 37 -24.26 5.93 13.98
CA GLU A 37 -24.22 5.44 15.36
C GLU A 37 -22.78 5.08 15.78
N ILE A 38 -22.18 5.99 16.55
CA ILE A 38 -20.78 5.88 17.02
C ILE A 38 -20.56 4.75 18.03
N THR A 39 -21.60 4.33 18.75
CA THR A 39 -21.53 3.29 19.79
C THR A 39 -21.06 1.95 19.23
N TYR A 40 -21.39 1.65 17.97
CA TYR A 40 -20.96 0.43 17.29
C TYR A 40 -19.52 0.47 16.78
N GLY A 41 -18.82 1.60 16.91
CA GLY A 41 -17.48 1.77 16.37
C GLY A 41 -16.44 0.81 16.95
N LEU A 42 -16.43 0.65 18.28
CA LEU A 42 -15.45 -0.22 18.95
C LEU A 42 -15.66 -1.71 18.58
N PRO A 43 -16.89 -2.27 18.63
CA PRO A 43 -17.14 -3.62 18.13
C PRO A 43 -16.74 -3.83 16.66
N ILE A 44 -17.09 -2.89 15.77
CA ILE A 44 -16.76 -2.98 14.34
C ILE A 44 -15.24 -2.97 14.14
N MET A 45 -14.52 -2.09 14.83
CA MET A 45 -13.06 -2.00 14.73
C MET A 45 -12.36 -3.30 15.13
N ILE A 46 -12.79 -3.91 16.24
CA ILE A 46 -12.23 -5.19 16.71
C ILE A 46 -12.48 -6.29 15.65
N THR A 47 -13.71 -6.36 15.13
CA THR A 47 -14.06 -7.39 14.12
C THR A 47 -13.25 -7.23 12.83
N LEU A 48 -13.04 -6.00 12.38
CA LEU A 48 -12.20 -5.69 11.22
C LEU A 48 -10.72 -6.03 11.47
N MET A 49 -10.20 -5.78 12.68
CA MET A 49 -8.83 -6.11 13.03
C MET A 49 -8.59 -7.63 13.03
N VAL A 50 -9.50 -8.40 13.62
CA VAL A 50 -9.42 -9.88 13.61
C VAL A 50 -9.55 -10.43 12.19
N ALA A 51 -10.46 -9.88 11.38
CA ALA A 51 -10.63 -10.27 9.98
C ALA A 51 -9.38 -9.95 9.14
N LYS A 52 -8.76 -8.76 9.34
CA LYS A 52 -7.51 -8.38 8.69
C LYS A 52 -6.39 -9.36 9.04
N TRP A 53 -6.14 -9.62 10.33
CA TRP A 53 -5.07 -10.50 10.78
C TRP A 53 -5.23 -11.93 10.28
N THR A 54 -6.44 -12.47 10.38
CA THR A 54 -6.73 -13.81 9.86
C THR A 54 -6.49 -13.85 8.37
N GLY A 55 -6.94 -12.82 7.65
CA GLY A 55 -6.66 -12.69 6.24
C GLY A 55 -5.16 -12.60 5.91
N ASP A 56 -4.39 -11.79 6.67
CA ASP A 56 -2.97 -11.50 6.40
C ASP A 56 -2.14 -12.78 6.50
N PHE A 57 -2.60 -13.73 7.33
CA PHE A 57 -2.00 -15.05 7.45
C PHE A 57 -2.15 -15.92 6.19
N PHE A 58 -3.24 -15.77 5.42
CA PHE A 58 -3.52 -16.62 4.27
C PHE A 58 -3.23 -15.97 2.91
N ASN A 59 -3.54 -14.68 2.75
CA ASN A 59 -3.43 -14.00 1.45
C ASN A 59 -3.25 -12.48 1.61
N LYS A 60 -2.71 -11.83 0.58
CA LYS A 60 -2.69 -10.36 0.47
C LYS A 60 -4.09 -9.81 0.15
N GLY A 61 -4.30 -8.52 0.42
CA GLY A 61 -5.55 -7.85 0.08
C GLY A 61 -5.80 -7.86 -1.43
N ILE A 62 -7.08 -7.79 -1.83
CA ILE A 62 -7.46 -7.86 -3.25
C ILE A 62 -6.79 -6.76 -4.08
N TYR A 63 -6.63 -5.57 -3.51
CA TYR A 63 -5.98 -4.44 -4.18
C TYR A 63 -4.49 -4.69 -4.41
N ASP A 64 -3.77 -5.15 -3.39
CA ASP A 64 -2.34 -5.44 -3.48
C ASP A 64 -2.07 -6.57 -4.48
N ALA A 65 -2.92 -7.60 -4.50
CA ALA A 65 -2.84 -8.69 -5.47
C ALA A 65 -2.99 -8.18 -6.91
N HIS A 66 -3.95 -7.30 -7.17
CA HIS A 66 -4.12 -6.71 -8.50
C HIS A 66 -2.97 -5.79 -8.92
N ILE A 67 -2.37 -5.05 -7.99
CA ILE A 67 -1.20 -4.20 -8.25
C ILE A 67 0.00 -5.05 -8.66
N GLN A 68 0.23 -6.15 -7.95
CA GLN A 68 1.29 -7.12 -8.27
C GLN A 68 1.06 -7.77 -9.64
N LEU A 69 -0.17 -8.17 -9.95
CA LEU A 69 -0.52 -8.74 -11.27
C LEU A 69 -0.30 -7.75 -12.43
N ARG A 70 -0.43 -6.44 -12.17
CA ARG A 70 -0.15 -5.40 -13.17
C ARG A 70 1.34 -5.06 -13.29
N GLY A 71 2.19 -5.59 -12.42
CA GLY A 71 3.62 -5.29 -12.41
C GLY A 71 3.95 -3.84 -12.08
N VAL A 72 3.07 -3.13 -11.35
CA VAL A 72 3.31 -1.75 -10.95
C VAL A 72 4.27 -1.73 -9.77
N PRO A 73 5.40 -0.99 -9.83
CA PRO A 73 6.34 -0.89 -8.72
C PRO A 73 5.76 0.01 -7.62
N LEU A 74 5.03 -0.59 -6.68
CA LEU A 74 4.51 0.08 -5.48
C LEU A 74 5.43 -0.18 -4.29
N LEU A 75 5.79 0.90 -3.58
CA LEU A 75 6.55 0.80 -2.33
C LEU A 75 5.61 0.52 -1.16
N GLU A 76 5.88 -0.53 -0.39
CA GLU A 76 5.13 -0.85 0.84
C GLU A 76 5.46 0.15 1.97
N TRP A 77 4.56 0.27 2.95
CA TRP A 77 4.72 1.22 4.07
C TRP A 77 5.86 0.84 5.02
N GLU A 78 6.05 -0.46 5.22
CA GLU A 78 7.12 -1.04 6.02
C GLU A 78 8.06 -1.83 5.12
N THR A 79 9.35 -1.79 5.44
CA THR A 79 10.35 -2.63 4.79
C THR A 79 10.32 -4.03 5.37
N ASP A 80 10.65 -5.04 4.56
CA ASP A 80 10.86 -6.38 5.08
C ASP A 80 12.08 -6.39 6.01
N SER A 81 11.99 -7.14 7.10
CA SER A 81 13.10 -7.45 8.02
C SER A 81 14.39 -7.91 7.33
N GLN A 82 14.29 -8.50 6.13
CA GLN A 82 15.46 -8.90 5.34
C GLN A 82 16.22 -7.69 4.77
N MET A 83 15.52 -6.57 4.52
CA MET A 83 16.10 -5.34 3.97
C MET A 83 16.90 -4.55 5.01
N ASP A 84 16.70 -4.79 6.31
CA ASP A 84 17.44 -4.12 7.39
C ASP A 84 18.97 -4.33 7.32
N LYS A 85 19.40 -5.40 6.63
CA LYS A 85 20.82 -5.73 6.44
C LYS A 85 21.42 -5.13 5.17
N LEU A 86 20.59 -4.60 4.27
CA LEU A 86 21.02 -4.04 3.00
C LEU A 86 21.47 -2.59 3.19
N THR A 87 22.54 -2.23 2.51
CA THR A 87 23.04 -0.86 2.46
C THR A 87 22.60 -0.17 1.17
N ALA A 88 22.61 1.16 1.15
CA ALA A 88 22.28 1.91 -0.07
C ALA A 88 23.19 1.51 -1.25
N SER A 89 24.45 1.15 -0.98
CA SER A 89 25.40 0.65 -1.98
C SER A 89 24.98 -0.66 -2.64
N ASP A 90 24.19 -1.50 -1.97
CA ASP A 90 23.73 -2.78 -2.51
C ASP A 90 22.55 -2.62 -3.48
N ILE A 91 21.84 -1.50 -3.40
CA ILE A 91 20.60 -1.23 -4.16
C ILE A 91 20.80 -0.17 -5.25
N MET A 92 21.69 0.80 -5.03
CA MET A 92 21.93 1.90 -5.99
C MET A 92 22.53 1.39 -7.31
N GLU A 93 22.20 2.07 -8.41
CA GLU A 93 22.88 1.84 -9.70
C GLU A 93 24.29 2.48 -9.66
N PRO A 94 25.38 1.69 -9.72
CA PRO A 94 26.74 2.24 -9.62
C PRO A 94 27.17 2.98 -10.90
N ASN A 95 26.62 2.64 -12.07
CA ASN A 95 27.02 3.21 -13.36
C ASN A 95 26.08 4.34 -13.79
N LEU A 96 26.17 5.47 -13.10
CA LEU A 96 25.28 6.61 -13.35
C LEU A 96 25.76 7.49 -14.51
N THR A 97 24.83 7.94 -15.34
CA THR A 97 25.08 9.01 -16.33
C THR A 97 24.89 10.37 -15.65
N TYR A 98 25.93 11.20 -15.63
CA TYR A 98 25.91 12.53 -15.03
C TYR A 98 26.29 13.60 -16.06
N VAL A 99 25.96 14.86 -15.77
CA VAL A 99 26.18 15.99 -16.69
C VAL A 99 27.02 17.05 -15.99
N TYR A 100 28.12 17.51 -16.59
CA TYR A 100 28.91 18.57 -15.98
C TYR A 100 28.19 19.93 -16.07
N PRO A 101 28.41 20.85 -15.09
CA PRO A 101 27.86 22.21 -15.12
C PRO A 101 28.15 22.97 -16.42
N HIS A 102 29.29 22.67 -17.05
CA HIS A 102 29.66 23.18 -18.36
C HIS A 102 29.80 22.03 -19.36
N THR A 103 28.72 21.74 -20.09
CA THR A 103 28.66 20.69 -21.11
C THR A 103 28.21 21.26 -22.46
N ARG A 104 28.72 20.70 -23.56
CA ARG A 104 28.27 21.07 -24.91
C ARG A 104 26.84 20.59 -25.15
N VAL A 105 26.02 21.43 -25.78
CA VAL A 105 24.61 21.10 -26.09
C VAL A 105 24.49 19.82 -26.89
N GLN A 106 25.39 19.56 -27.84
CA GLN A 106 25.39 18.33 -28.64
C GLN A 106 25.52 17.07 -27.77
N SER A 107 26.40 17.09 -26.77
CA SER A 107 26.57 15.97 -25.84
C SER A 107 25.30 15.75 -25.01
N LEU A 108 24.66 16.83 -24.55
CA LEU A 108 23.40 16.75 -23.80
C LEU A 108 22.27 16.16 -24.65
N VAL A 109 22.12 16.61 -25.89
CA VAL A 109 21.13 16.05 -26.84
C VAL A 109 21.42 14.58 -27.13
N SER A 110 22.69 14.18 -27.23
CA SER A 110 23.04 12.76 -27.42
C SER A 110 22.66 11.91 -26.22
N ILE A 111 22.88 12.40 -24.98
CA ILE A 111 22.49 11.70 -23.75
C ILE A 111 20.97 11.51 -23.70
N LEU A 112 20.21 12.58 -23.96
CA LEU A 112 18.74 12.54 -23.96
C LEU A 112 18.14 11.62 -25.02
N ARG A 113 18.81 11.44 -26.17
CA ARG A 113 18.34 10.53 -27.23
C ARG A 113 18.73 9.07 -27.01
N THR A 114 19.81 8.83 -26.26
CA THR A 114 20.37 7.49 -26.08
C THR A 114 19.89 6.83 -24.79
N THR A 115 19.49 7.62 -23.79
CA THR A 115 19.06 7.12 -22.48
C THR A 115 17.56 7.32 -22.26
N VAL A 116 16.97 6.47 -21.41
CA VAL A 116 15.54 6.54 -21.02
C VAL A 116 15.38 7.26 -19.66
N TYR A 117 16.47 7.75 -19.08
CA TYR A 117 16.45 8.40 -17.78
C TYR A 117 15.79 9.78 -17.85
N HIS A 118 15.00 10.11 -16.84
CA HIS A 118 14.29 11.40 -16.74
C HIS A 118 15.02 12.45 -15.90
N ALA A 119 16.13 12.07 -15.24
CA ALA A 119 16.93 12.96 -14.41
C ALA A 119 18.41 12.56 -14.49
N PHE A 120 19.29 13.56 -14.44
CA PHE A 120 20.74 13.40 -14.44
C PHE A 120 21.30 14.32 -13.35
N PRO A 121 22.16 13.82 -12.44
CA PRO A 121 22.85 14.69 -11.50
C PRO A 121 23.88 15.58 -12.22
N VAL A 122 24.10 16.76 -11.63
CA VAL A 122 24.97 17.83 -12.14
C VAL A 122 26.17 18.03 -11.23
#